data_AF-A0A1I2G5F4-F1
#
_entry.id   AF-A0A1I2G5F4-F1
#
_cell.length_a   1.000
_cell.length_b   1.000
_cell.length_c   1.000
_cell.angle_alpha   90.00
_cell.angle_beta   90.00
_cell.angle_gamma   90.00
#
_symmetry.space_group_name_H-M   'P 1'
#
loop_
_entity.id
_entity.type
_entity.pdbx_description
1 polymer ?
#
loop_
_entity_poly.entity_id
_entity_poly.type
_entity_poly.pdbx_seq_one_letter_code
_entity_poly.pdbx_strand_id
1 'polypeptide(L)'
;MKFDPEAYTITIRKEEIDDEILYVGRVAEFPNISVFEEDFETARNLVIDAIKTLKNIADETHSEFPHPYLATSNEFRERASSFS
;
A
#
# COMPACT_ATOMS: atom_id res chain seq x y z
N MET A 1 -10.61 -17.63 0.68
CA MET A 1 -9.62 -16.72 0.06
C MET A 1 -8.60 -16.39 1.14
N LYS A 2 -7.31 -16.67 0.94
CA LYS A 2 -6.30 -16.38 1.96
C LYS A 2 -6.06 -14.87 1.95
N PHE A 3 -6.11 -14.22 3.11
CA PHE A 3 -5.74 -12.81 3.23
C PHE A 3 -4.28 -12.64 2.83
N ASP A 4 -4.05 -11.77 1.87
CA ASP A 4 -2.71 -11.42 1.38
C ASP A 4 -2.53 -9.90 1.49
N PRO A 5 -1.70 -9.43 2.43
CA PRO A 5 -1.43 -8.00 2.59
C PRO A 5 -0.62 -7.43 1.41
N GLU A 6 0.09 -8.27 0.66
CA GLU A 6 0.89 -7.82 -0.50
C GLU A 6 0.03 -7.60 -1.75
N ALA A 7 -1.23 -8.04 -1.74
CA ALA A 7 -2.16 -7.79 -2.83
C ALA A 7 -2.69 -6.34 -2.85
N TYR A 8 -2.53 -5.59 -1.76
CA TYR A 8 -2.95 -4.19 -1.66
C TYR A 8 -2.04 -3.25 -2.44
N THR A 9 -2.57 -2.10 -2.82
CA THR A 9 -1.82 -1.09 -3.58
C THR A 9 -0.89 -0.32 -2.64
N ILE A 10 0.29 -0.88 -2.42
CA ILE A 10 1.34 -0.29 -1.59
C ILE A 10 2.24 0.59 -2.47
N THR A 11 2.42 1.84 -2.05
CA THR A 11 3.36 2.77 -2.68
C THR A 11 4.41 3.18 -1.66
N ILE A 12 5.68 3.13 -2.05
CA ILE A 12 6.79 3.59 -1.22
C ILE A 12 7.60 4.56 -2.06
N ARG A 13 7.73 5.80 -1.60
CA ARG A 13 8.41 6.87 -2.34
C ARG A 13 9.28 7.69 -1.42
N LYS A 14 10.45 8.11 -1.89
CA LYS A 14 11.26 9.11 -1.20
C LYS A 14 10.59 10.47 -1.27
N GLU A 15 10.39 11.11 -0.14
CA GLU A 15 9.86 12.46 -0.03
C GLU A 15 10.73 13.27 0.93
N GLU A 16 10.84 14.56 0.66
CA GLU A 16 11.50 15.51 1.54
C GLU A 16 10.45 16.08 2.49
N ILE A 17 10.63 15.85 3.78
CA ILE A 17 9.72 16.26 4.85
C ILE A 17 10.59 16.89 5.93
N ASP A 18 10.29 18.14 6.30
CA ASP A 18 11.04 18.88 7.33
C ASP A 18 12.58 18.84 7.12
N ASP A 19 13.01 19.06 5.87
CA ASP A 19 14.42 19.03 5.42
C ASP A 19 15.10 17.64 5.49
N GLU A 20 14.35 16.56 5.70
CA GLU A 20 14.84 15.17 5.71
C GLU A 20 14.26 14.33 4.56
N ILE A 21 15.08 13.48 3.93
CA ILE A 21 14.63 12.56 2.87
C ILE A 21 14.22 11.23 3.50
N LEU A 22 12.92 10.96 3.53
CA LEU A 22 12.35 9.74 4.10
C LEU A 22 11.65 8.90 3.04
N TYR A 23 11.63 7.59 3.21
CA TYR A 23 10.75 6.68 2.50
C TYR A 23 9.36 6.72 3.11
N VAL A 24 8.41 7.20 2.33
CA VAL A 24 7.00 7.29 2.73
C VAL A 24 6.21 6.14 2.12
N GLY A 25 5.78 5.23 2.98
CA GLY A 25 4.91 4.10 2.63
C GLY A 25 3.44 4.46 2.79
N ARG A 26 2.62 4.22 1.77
CA ARG A 26 1.16 4.47 1.77
C ARG A 26 0.40 3.32 1.14
N VAL A 27 -0.86 3.14 1.52
CA VAL A 27 -1.76 2.12 0.97
C VAL A 27 -2.96 2.82 0.34
N ALA A 28 -3.23 2.58 -0.95
CA ALA A 28 -4.28 3.32 -1.66
C ALA A 28 -5.68 3.07 -1.07
N GLU A 29 -5.93 1.83 -0.64
CA GLU A 29 -7.17 1.40 0.00
C GLU A 29 -7.32 1.97 1.43
N PHE A 30 -6.22 2.43 2.04
CA PHE A 30 -6.20 3.06 3.35
C PHE A 30 -5.44 4.39 3.33
N PRO A 31 -6.09 5.49 2.91
CA PRO A 31 -5.46 6.81 2.87
C PRO A 31 -4.94 7.30 4.23
N ASN A 32 -5.47 6.75 5.32
CA ASN A 32 -5.04 7.06 6.68
C ASN A 32 -3.76 6.34 7.11
N ILE A 33 -3.29 5.35 6.34
CA ILE A 33 -2.02 4.66 6.61
C ILE A 33 -0.92 5.42 5.89
N SER A 34 0.01 5.96 6.67
CA SER A 34 1.28 6.48 6.17
C SER A 34 2.39 6.09 7.14
N VAL A 35 3.49 5.59 6.61
CA VAL A 35 4.68 5.19 7.34
C VAL A 35 5.84 6.02 6.82
N PHE A 36 6.72 6.49 7.69
CA PHE A 36 7.85 7.34 7.36
C PHE A 36 9.10 6.72 7.96
N GLU A 37 10.03 6.29 7.12
CA GLU A 37 11.25 5.60 7.56
C GLU A 37 12.46 6.04 6.73
N GLU A 38 13.66 5.90 7.30
CA GLU A 38 14.91 6.20 6.59
C GLU A 38 15.28 5.11 5.57
N ASP A 39 14.76 3.89 5.76
CA ASP A 39 15.07 2.71 4.97
C ASP A 39 13.83 2.15 4.24
N PHE A 40 14.04 1.72 2.99
CA PHE A 40 12.98 1.18 2.14
C PHE A 40 12.39 -0.12 2.67
N GLU A 41 13.24 -1.05 3.12
CA GLU A 41 12.80 -2.36 3.59
C GLU A 41 11.97 -2.21 4.87
N THR A 42 12.41 -1.33 5.77
CA THR A 42 11.71 -0.97 6.99
C THR A 42 10.35 -0.35 6.70
N ALA A 43 10.28 0.66 5.82
CA ALA A 43 9.01 1.27 5.39
C ALA A 43 8.04 0.22 4.84
N ARG A 44 8.54 -0.68 3.99
CA ARG A 44 7.76 -1.76 3.39
C ARG A 44 7.21 -2.72 4.43
N ASN A 45 8.07 -3.20 5.33
CA ASN A 45 7.70 -4.17 6.35
C ASN A 45 6.65 -3.60 7.31
N LEU A 46 6.80 -2.32 7.70
CA LEU A 46 5.83 -1.64 8.55
C LEU A 46 4.48 -1.42 7.88
N VAL A 47 4.44 -1.07 6.59
CA VAL A 47 3.17 -0.97 5.85
C VAL A 47 2.45 -2.33 5.82
N ILE A 48 3.17 -3.41 5.52
CA ILE A 48 2.60 -4.77 5.50
C ILE A 48 2.09 -5.16 6.90
N ASP A 49 2.84 -4.84 7.94
CA ASP A 49 2.44 -5.11 9.32
C ASP A 49 1.20 -4.31 9.73
N ALA A 50 1.12 -3.04 9.34
CA ALA A 50 -0.06 -2.21 9.57
C ALA A 50 -1.32 -2.81 8.92
N ILE A 51 -1.22 -3.27 7.67
CA ILE A 51 -2.34 -3.95 6.98
C ILE A 51 -2.76 -5.22 7.73
N LYS A 52 -1.81 -6.03 8.21
CA LYS A 52 -2.10 -7.25 9.01
C LYS A 52 -2.77 -6.92 10.33
N THR A 53 -2.25 -5.92 11.06
CA THR A 53 -2.79 -5.50 12.34
C THR A 53 -4.21 -4.97 12.20
N LEU A 54 -4.47 -4.13 11.20
CA LEU A 54 -5.82 -3.65 10.93
C LEU A 54 -6.77 -4.78 10.53
N LYS A 55 -6.29 -5.78 9.78
CA LYS A 55 -7.10 -6.96 9.44
C LYS A 55 -7.49 -7.76 10.67
N ASN A 56 -6.54 -7.98 11.59
CA ASN A 56 -6.79 -8.69 12.85
C ASN A 56 -7.83 -7.93 13.68
N ILE A 57 -7.69 -6.60 13.81
CA ILE A 57 -8.65 -5.76 14.52
C ILE A 57 -10.04 -5.86 13.88
N ALA A 58 -10.13 -5.76 12.55
CA ALA A 58 -11.41 -5.86 11.84
C ALA A 58 -12.07 -7.24 12.00
N ASP A 59 -11.28 -8.32 12.06
CA ASP A 59 -11.78 -9.66 12.35
C ASP A 59 -12.31 -9.78 13.78
N GLU A 60 -11.63 -9.19 14.76
CA GLU A 60 -12.08 -9.15 16.15
C GLU A 60 -13.37 -8.34 16.31
N THR A 61 -13.45 -7.17 15.67
CA THR A 61 -14.61 -6.26 15.77
C THR A 61 -15.73 -6.59 14.79
N HIS A 62 -15.59 -7.66 13.99
CA HIS A 62 -16.52 -8.02 12.91
C HIS A 62 -16.83 -6.84 11.98
N SER A 63 -15.83 -6.00 11.74
CA SER A 63 -15.93 -4.80 10.91
C SER A 63 -15.57 -5.09 9.46
N GLU A 64 -16.12 -4.31 8.54
CA GLU A 64 -15.77 -4.42 7.13
C GLU A 64 -14.32 -4.01 6.90
N PHE A 65 -13.60 -4.81 6.12
CA PHE A 65 -12.23 -4.55 5.71
C PHE A 65 -12.19 -4.40 4.18
N PRO A 66 -11.62 -3.30 3.64
CA PRO A 66 -11.63 -3.08 2.20
C PRO A 66 -10.83 -4.18 1.50
N HIS A 67 -11.31 -4.59 0.32
CA HIS A 67 -10.58 -5.51 -0.53
C HIS A 67 -9.51 -4.77 -1.34
N PRO A 68 -8.39 -5.43 -1.69
CA PRO A 68 -7.39 -4.85 -2.58
C PRO A 68 -8.01 -4.42 -3.91
N TYR A 69 -7.50 -3.33 -4.49
CA TYR A 69 -7.85 -2.96 -5.85
C TYR A 69 -7.36 -4.04 -6.82
N LEU A 70 -8.29 -4.62 -7.57
CA LEU A 70 -7.96 -5.55 -8.64
C LEU A 70 -7.38 -4.75 -9.80
N ALA A 71 -6.10 -4.97 -10.11
CA ALA A 71 -5.52 -4.49 -11.36
C ALA A 71 -6.30 -5.13 -12.52
N THR A 72 -7.23 -4.38 -13.10
CA THR A 72 -7.99 -4.89 -14.24
C THR A 72 -7.03 -4.99 -15.43
N SER A 73 -7.03 -6.14 -16.11
CA SER A 73 -6.12 -6.46 -17.21
C SER A 73 -6.16 -5.49 -18.41
N ASN A 74 -7.10 -4.54 -18.44
CA ASN A 74 -7.22 -3.54 -19.49
C ASN A 74 -6.35 -2.29 -19.29
N GLU A 75 -5.90 -1.98 -18.07
CA GLU A 75 -5.12 -0.74 -17.82
C GLU A 75 -3.70 -0.78 -18.43
N PHE A 76 -3.17 -1.98 -18.72
CA PHE A 76 -1.85 -2.13 -19.34
C PHE A 76 -1.83 -1.95 -20.86
N ARG A 77 -2.99 -1.91 -21.54
CA ARG A 77 -3.05 -1.85 -23.02
C ARG A 77 -2.91 -0.43 -23.57
N GLU A 78 -3.33 0.59 -22.84
CA GLU A 78 -3.38 1.96 -23.39
C GLU A 78 -2.02 2.68 -23.35
N ARG A 79 -1.11 2.33 -22.43
CA ARG A 79 0.21 2.98 -22.34
C ARG A 79 1.22 2.52 -23.40
N ALA A 80 1.05 1.34 -23.99
CA ALA A 80 1.96 0.82 -24.99
C ALA A 80 1.62 1.25 -26.44
N SER A 81 0.42 1.79 -26.67
CA SER A 81 -0.06 2.08 -28.03
C SER A 81 0.17 3.52 -28.52
N SER A 82 0.70 4.42 -27.68
CA SER A 82 1.00 5.80 -28.09
C SER A 82 2.40 6.00 -28.72
N PHE A 83 3.13 4.90 -28.96
CA PHE A 83 4.47 4.91 -29.57
C PHE A 83 4.53 4.13 -30.90
N SER A 84 3.44 4.11 -31.68
CA SER A 84 3.44 3.57 -33.05
C SER A 84 3.15 4.67 -34.07
#